data_AF-A0A3R7E3N5-F1
#
_entry.id   AF-A0A3R7E3N5-F1
#
_cell.length_a   1.000
_cell.length_b   1.000
_cell.length_c   1.000
_cell.angle_alpha   90.00
_cell.angle_beta   90.00
_cell.angle_gamma   90.00
#
_symmetry.space_group_name_H-M   'P 1'
#
loop_
_entity.id
_entity.type
_entity.pdbx_description
1 polymer ?
#
loop_
_entity_poly.entity_id
_entity_poly.type
_entity_poly.pdbx_seq_one_letter_code
_entity_poly.pdbx_strand_id
1 'polypeptide(L)'
;MTGFFSRLWRSKDEKEGLRQRQIQLDIFHEQGQKVRVEPQPVQAAPTPIISVDRLREETEQKIKVFLSNVKEMKDLSLKMEELAKLYRSGEISKGIFDVIRAEMGARLATLLEEQFNLREFLEVAKAKAKLEWAKEKIGLKEFEEKRRERYNPENAPHYPLLKWEKVINSIDEAFNSLTIDDEISFISQYLNTIREKGSSNNVKKGRAFCQQRLDEISKKWSTMRREKIEEIMNLELKASEVRDAIKETEARYAVGEFDENTYENKLGVLQGKLRSIETKIEEIRRYIDDIDMKIFRCLETLRESS
;
A
#
# COMPACT_ATOMS: atom_id res chain seq x y z
N MET A 1 -8.56 -36.88 0.46
CA MET A 1 -9.40 -36.22 1.48
C MET A 1 -9.58 -34.79 1.03
N THR A 2 -10.70 -34.55 0.36
CA THR A 2 -11.02 -33.35 -0.41
C THR A 2 -12.20 -32.67 0.26
N GLY A 3 -12.05 -31.40 0.61
CA GLY A 3 -13.16 -30.61 1.12
C GLY A 3 -12.68 -29.46 1.98
N PHE A 4 -12.72 -28.27 1.39
CA PHE A 4 -13.06 -26.97 1.96
C PHE A 4 -12.34 -25.92 1.13
N PHE A 5 -13.01 -25.33 0.15
CA PHE A 5 -12.85 -23.96 -0.34
C PHE A 5 -13.70 -23.83 -1.61
N SER A 6 -14.98 -23.56 -1.43
CA SER A 6 -15.85 -23.08 -2.50
C SER A 6 -17.12 -22.55 -1.86
N ARG A 7 -17.20 -21.23 -1.68
CA ARG A 7 -18.43 -20.42 -1.58
C ARG A 7 -18.04 -18.99 -1.18
N LEU A 8 -17.78 -18.12 -2.17
CA LEU A 8 -18.19 -16.72 -2.06
C LEU A 8 -18.18 -15.97 -3.40
N TRP A 9 -18.80 -16.50 -4.45
CA TRP A 9 -19.24 -15.69 -5.60
C TRP A 9 -20.48 -16.32 -6.23
N ARG A 10 -21.65 -15.71 -6.00
CA ARG A 10 -22.82 -15.82 -6.87
C ARG A 10 -23.65 -14.54 -6.74
N SER A 11 -23.52 -13.70 -7.77
CA SER A 11 -24.50 -12.68 -8.12
C SER A 11 -25.59 -13.36 -8.95
N LYS A 12 -26.87 -13.20 -8.57
CA LYS A 12 -27.98 -13.12 -9.53
C LYS A 12 -29.26 -12.57 -8.90
N ASP A 13 -29.70 -11.45 -9.47
CA ASP A 13 -31.07 -10.97 -9.74
C ASP A 13 -32.22 -11.40 -8.84
N GLU A 14 -32.81 -10.42 -8.14
CA GLU A 14 -34.26 -10.38 -7.89
C GLU A 14 -34.83 -9.01 -8.28
N LYS A 15 -35.77 -9.07 -9.23
CA LYS A 15 -36.61 -7.97 -9.70
C LYS A 15 -37.93 -8.02 -8.93
N GLU A 16 -38.18 -7.02 -8.10
CA GLU A 16 -39.52 -6.56 -7.70
C GLU A 16 -39.36 -5.04 -7.49
N GLY A 17 -40.09 -4.11 -8.09
CA GLY A 17 -41.50 -4.11 -8.45
C GLY A 17 -42.19 -2.96 -7.72
N LEU A 18 -41.77 -1.69 -7.90
CA LEU A 18 -42.41 -0.54 -7.25
C LEU A 18 -42.65 0.65 -8.21
N ARG A 19 -43.92 0.69 -8.61
CA ARG A 19 -44.76 1.78 -9.13
C ARG A 19 -44.18 3.20 -9.08
N GLN A 20 -44.06 3.79 -10.27
CA GLN A 20 -44.08 5.24 -10.47
C GLN A 20 -45.36 5.82 -9.87
N ARG A 21 -45.23 6.66 -8.83
CA ARG A 21 -46.25 7.63 -8.43
C ARG A 21 -45.69 9.02 -8.65
N GLN A 22 -46.16 9.62 -9.72
CA GLN A 22 -46.11 11.05 -10.00
C GLN A 22 -47.03 11.74 -8.98
N ILE A 23 -46.48 12.62 -8.14
CA ILE A 23 -47.26 13.51 -7.29
C ILE A 23 -46.81 14.93 -7.60
N GLN A 24 -47.78 15.69 -8.09
CA GLN A 24 -47.75 17.13 -8.37
C GLN A 24 -47.38 17.91 -7.11
N LEU A 25 -46.43 18.84 -7.24
CA LEU A 25 -46.22 19.93 -6.31
C LEU A 25 -47.11 21.09 -6.75
N ASP A 26 -48.37 21.07 -6.32
CA ASP A 26 -49.27 22.24 -6.35
C ASP A 26 -49.69 22.55 -4.91
N ILE A 27 -48.87 23.32 -4.19
CA ILE A 27 -49.35 24.06 -3.02
C ILE A 27 -48.63 25.42 -2.99
N PHE A 28 -49.44 26.46 -2.79
CA PHE A 28 -49.14 27.87 -2.55
C PHE A 28 -49.09 28.81 -3.76
N HIS A 29 -50.30 29.14 -4.21
CA HIS A 29 -50.64 30.48 -4.67
C HIS A 29 -51.26 31.24 -3.48
N GLU A 30 -50.59 32.27 -2.95
CA GLU A 30 -51.27 33.49 -2.47
C GLU A 30 -50.29 34.68 -2.34
N GLN A 31 -50.45 35.56 -3.33
CA GLN A 31 -50.32 37.02 -3.39
C GLN A 31 -49.54 37.80 -2.30
N GLY A 32 -48.51 38.53 -2.77
CA GLY A 32 -48.57 39.99 -2.81
C GLY A 32 -47.85 40.78 -1.72
N GLN A 33 -46.60 41.20 -1.98
CA GLN A 33 -46.17 42.61 -1.93
C GLN A 33 -44.73 42.77 -2.42
N LYS A 34 -44.54 43.72 -3.34
CA LYS A 34 -43.23 44.19 -3.82
C LYS A 34 -42.48 44.88 -2.68
N VAL A 35 -41.35 44.35 -2.28
CA VAL A 35 -40.23 45.16 -1.77
C VAL A 35 -39.05 44.91 -2.70
N ARG A 36 -38.70 45.94 -3.47
CA ARG A 36 -37.50 45.95 -4.31
C ARG A 36 -36.32 46.19 -3.38
N VAL A 37 -35.67 45.11 -2.94
CA VAL A 37 -34.35 45.19 -2.30
C VAL A 37 -33.34 44.76 -3.36
N GLU A 38 -32.48 45.70 -3.76
CA GLU A 38 -31.33 45.38 -4.62
C GLU A 38 -30.49 44.27 -3.97
N PRO A 39 -30.07 43.24 -4.70
CA PRO A 39 -29.11 42.29 -4.17
C PRO A 39 -27.76 43.02 -4.04
N GLN A 40 -27.43 43.44 -2.82
CA GLN A 40 -26.04 43.72 -2.48
C GLN A 40 -25.22 42.46 -2.78
N PRO A 41 -24.08 42.56 -3.47
CA PRO A 41 -23.21 41.43 -3.67
C PRO A 41 -22.69 41.01 -2.29
N VAL A 42 -23.17 39.85 -1.82
CA VAL A 42 -22.54 39.13 -0.72
C VAL A 42 -21.12 38.86 -1.19
N GLN A 43 -20.16 39.64 -0.67
CA GLN A 43 -18.76 39.38 -0.86
C GLN A 43 -18.52 37.98 -0.33
N ALA A 44 -18.34 37.01 -1.24
CA ALA A 44 -17.84 35.70 -0.90
C ALA A 44 -16.52 35.94 -0.17
N ALA A 45 -16.51 35.66 1.13
CA ALA A 45 -15.27 35.66 1.90
C ALA A 45 -14.26 34.81 1.12
N PRO A 46 -13.08 35.34 0.77
CA PRO A 46 -12.10 34.57 0.04
C PRO A 46 -11.70 33.41 0.94
N THR A 47 -12.05 32.18 0.55
CA THR A 47 -11.44 30.99 1.10
C THR A 47 -9.93 31.24 1.12
N PRO A 48 -9.25 31.10 2.27
CA PRO A 48 -7.84 31.42 2.36
C PRO A 48 -7.11 30.51 1.37
N ILE A 49 -6.63 31.12 0.28
CA ILE A 49 -5.74 30.49 -0.68
C ILE A 49 -4.46 30.26 0.12
N ILE A 50 -4.33 29.07 0.73
CA ILE A 50 -3.07 28.61 1.29
C ILE A 50 -2.09 28.69 0.12
N SER A 51 -1.07 29.54 0.23
CA SER A 51 -0.12 29.72 -0.86
C SER A 51 0.50 28.36 -1.20
N VAL A 52 0.59 28.07 -2.50
CA VAL A 52 1.11 26.81 -3.03
C VAL A 52 2.49 26.49 -2.44
N ASP A 53 3.32 27.52 -2.27
CA ASP A 53 4.66 27.39 -1.70
C ASP A 53 4.64 26.96 -0.23
N ARG A 54 3.67 27.42 0.56
CA ARG A 54 3.52 27.02 1.96
C ARG A 54 3.10 25.56 2.10
N LEU A 55 2.15 25.11 1.27
CA LEU A 55 1.74 23.70 1.26
C LEU A 55 2.91 22.80 0.83
N ARG A 56 3.67 23.21 -0.18
CA ARG A 56 4.84 22.48 -0.65
C ARG A 56 5.91 22.37 0.43
N GLU A 57 6.30 23.49 1.05
CA GLU A 57 7.34 23.51 2.09
C GLU A 57 6.94 22.66 3.30
N GLU A 58 5.68 22.79 3.75
CA GLU A 58 5.15 21.97 4.84
C GLU A 58 5.17 20.47 4.47
N THR A 59 4.79 20.13 3.23
CA THR A 59 4.82 18.75 2.73
C THR A 59 6.25 18.21 2.68
N GLU A 60 7.20 18.97 2.15
CA GLU A 60 8.62 18.58 2.09
C GLU A 60 9.18 18.34 3.50
N GLN A 61 8.84 19.18 4.47
CA GLN A 61 9.26 18.99 5.85
C GLN A 61 8.63 17.74 6.48
N LYS A 62 7.33 17.51 6.25
CA LYS A 62 6.64 16.33 6.77
C LYS A 62 7.15 15.03 6.13
N ILE A 63 7.54 15.06 4.85
CA ILE A 63 8.21 13.94 4.18
C ILE A 63 9.55 13.63 4.84
N LYS A 64 10.37 14.64 5.15
CA LYS A 64 11.66 14.41 5.85
C LYS A 64 11.47 13.74 7.20
N VAL A 65 10.49 14.20 7.98
CA VAL A 65 10.16 13.58 9.27
C VAL A 65 9.65 12.15 9.07
N PHE A 66 8.77 11.91 8.10
CA PHE A 66 8.26 10.58 7.77
C PHE A 66 9.41 9.61 7.46
N LEU A 67 10.35 10.01 6.60
CA LEU A 67 11.50 9.17 6.24
C LEU A 67 12.44 8.93 7.42
N SER A 68 12.65 9.94 8.27
CA SER A 68 13.44 9.80 9.49
C SER A 68 12.80 8.81 10.46
N ASN A 69 11.48 8.89 10.65
CA ASN A 69 10.73 7.96 11.50
C ASN A 69 10.82 6.53 10.96
N VAL A 70 10.65 6.32 9.65
CA VAL A 70 10.84 4.99 9.03
C VAL A 70 12.24 4.44 9.29
N LYS A 71 13.27 5.27 9.15
CA LYS A 71 14.66 4.85 9.42
C LYS A 71 14.86 4.45 10.88
N GLU A 72 14.34 5.25 11.82
CA GLU A 72 14.44 4.96 13.25
C GLU A 72 13.67 3.70 13.66
N MET A 73 12.47 3.49 13.10
CA MET A 73 11.69 2.27 13.35
C MET A 73 12.42 1.01 12.87
N LYS A 74 13.10 1.08 11.72
CA LYS A 74 13.94 -0.02 11.20
C LYS A 74 15.13 -0.30 12.11
N ASP A 75 15.85 0.75 12.52
CA ASP A 75 16.98 0.64 13.44
C ASP A 75 16.58 0.04 14.81
N LEU A 76 15.46 0.51 15.38
CA LEU A 76 14.91 -0.06 16.61
C LEU A 76 14.54 -1.52 16.46
N SER A 77 13.95 -1.91 15.33
CA SER A 77 13.58 -3.31 15.08
C SER A 77 14.80 -4.22 15.01
N LEU A 78 15.89 -3.77 14.36
CA LEU A 78 17.16 -4.50 14.33
C LEU A 78 17.76 -4.64 15.73
N LYS A 79 17.80 -3.55 16.51
CA LYS A 79 18.27 -3.56 17.91
C LYS A 79 17.46 -4.49 18.80
N MET A 80 16.15 -4.57 18.60
CA MET A 80 15.29 -5.52 19.33
C MET A 80 15.59 -6.98 18.95
N GLU A 81 15.96 -7.24 17.69
CA GLU A 81 16.39 -8.58 17.27
C GLU A 81 17.74 -8.97 17.88
N GLU A 82 18.70 -8.04 17.92
CA GLU A 82 19.98 -8.22 18.62
C GLU A 82 19.78 -8.49 20.11
N LEU A 83 18.92 -7.70 20.76
CA LEU A 83 18.54 -7.92 22.16
C LEU A 83 17.95 -9.33 22.37
N ALA A 84 17.14 -9.81 21.44
CA ALA A 84 16.60 -11.17 21.50
C ALA A 84 17.68 -12.25 21.32
N LYS A 85 18.74 -11.98 20.54
CA LYS A 85 19.89 -12.89 20.38
C LYS A 85 20.69 -12.97 21.69
N LEU A 86 20.99 -11.83 22.32
CA LEU A 86 21.69 -11.77 23.61
C LEU A 86 20.93 -12.51 24.72
N TYR A 87 19.59 -12.42 24.71
CA TYR A 87 18.77 -13.18 25.66
C TYR A 87 18.85 -14.69 25.40
N ARG A 88 18.80 -15.12 24.13
CA ARG A 88 18.90 -16.55 23.77
C ARG A 88 20.28 -17.15 24.03
N SER A 89 21.35 -16.36 23.88
CA SER A 89 22.71 -16.79 24.24
C SER A 89 22.95 -16.83 25.75
N GLY A 90 22.03 -16.29 26.56
CA GLY A 90 22.13 -16.25 28.01
C GLY A 90 23.05 -15.13 28.53
N GLU A 91 23.49 -14.21 27.66
CA GLU A 91 24.35 -13.08 28.03
C GLU A 91 23.63 -12.07 28.93
N ILE A 92 22.30 -11.96 28.79
CA ILE A 92 21.46 -11.09 29.61
C ILE A 92 20.37 -11.88 30.33
N SER A 93 20.06 -11.44 31.55
CA SER A 93 18.94 -12.01 32.31
C SER A 93 17.59 -11.63 31.71
N LYS A 94 16.56 -12.44 31.99
CA LYS A 94 15.18 -12.16 31.55
C LYS A 94 14.67 -10.79 32.02
N GLY A 95 14.99 -10.39 33.25
CA GLY A 95 14.57 -9.09 33.79
C GLY A 95 15.17 -7.91 33.00
N ILE A 96 16.45 -7.99 32.65
CA ILE A 96 17.11 -6.96 31.82
C ILE A 96 16.49 -6.92 30.42
N PHE A 97 16.27 -8.10 29.83
CA PHE A 97 15.61 -8.23 28.53
C PHE A 97 14.22 -7.59 28.52
N ASP A 98 13.37 -7.91 29.50
CA ASP A 98 11.99 -7.43 29.56
C ASP A 98 11.92 -5.90 29.71
N VAL A 99 12.80 -5.31 30.53
CA VAL A 99 12.86 -3.84 30.72
C VAL A 99 13.26 -3.12 29.43
N ILE A 100 14.36 -3.53 28.81
CA ILE A 100 14.85 -2.89 27.57
C ILE A 100 13.84 -3.08 26.44
N ARG A 101 13.25 -4.27 26.32
CA ARG A 101 12.23 -4.57 25.32
C ARG A 101 11.00 -3.70 25.49
N ALA A 102 10.55 -3.47 26.72
CA ALA A 102 9.41 -2.59 27.00
C ALA A 102 9.70 -1.13 26.64
N GLU A 103 10.91 -0.63 26.92
CA GLU A 103 11.33 0.73 26.55
C GLU A 103 11.39 0.91 25.03
N MET A 104 12.07 0.00 24.32
CA MET A 104 12.15 0.03 22.85
C MET A 104 10.76 -0.10 22.22
N GLY A 105 9.91 -0.99 22.75
CA GLY A 105 8.53 -1.15 22.29
C GLY A 105 7.68 0.11 22.51
N ALA A 106 7.87 0.81 23.63
CA ALA A 106 7.20 2.08 23.89
C ALA A 106 7.65 3.17 22.90
N ARG A 107 8.96 3.31 22.64
CA ARG A 107 9.49 4.26 21.65
C ARG A 107 8.96 3.97 20.26
N LEU A 108 8.95 2.71 19.87
CA LEU A 108 8.41 2.28 18.57
C LEU A 108 6.92 2.61 18.45
N ALA A 109 6.13 2.37 19.51
CA ALA A 109 4.72 2.72 19.50
C ALA A 109 4.49 4.23 19.31
N THR A 110 5.30 5.07 19.95
CA THR A 110 5.25 6.54 19.73
C THR A 110 5.60 6.90 18.29
N LEU A 111 6.67 6.33 17.73
CA LEU A 111 7.06 6.56 16.34
C LEU A 111 5.96 6.14 15.36
N LEU A 112 5.25 5.05 15.63
CA LEU A 112 4.14 4.59 14.80
C LEU A 112 2.93 5.50 14.86
N GLU A 113 2.58 6.02 16.04
CA GLU A 113 1.51 7.02 16.16
C GLU A 113 1.87 8.32 15.41
N GLU A 114 3.11 8.78 15.52
CA GLU A 114 3.61 9.90 14.71
C GLU A 114 3.53 9.58 13.22
N GLN A 115 3.94 8.38 12.82
CA GLN A 115 3.91 7.90 11.44
C GLN A 115 2.48 7.90 10.87
N PHE A 116 1.50 7.49 11.67
CA PHE A 116 0.09 7.48 11.30
C PHE A 116 -0.41 8.90 11.02
N ASN A 117 -0.10 9.84 11.92
CA ASN A 117 -0.47 11.25 11.76
C ASN A 117 0.22 11.90 10.54
N LEU A 118 1.51 11.59 10.31
CA LEU A 118 2.24 12.06 9.13
C LEU A 118 1.64 11.51 7.85
N ARG A 119 1.29 10.22 7.82
CA ARG A 119 0.65 9.59 6.66
C ARG A 119 -0.70 10.22 6.35
N GLU A 120 -1.55 10.43 7.35
CA GLU A 120 -2.85 11.09 7.20
C GLU A 120 -2.69 12.50 6.59
N PHE A 121 -1.74 13.28 7.10
CA PHE A 121 -1.41 14.59 6.53
C PHE A 121 -0.97 14.50 5.06
N LEU A 122 -0.04 13.58 4.76
CA LEU A 122 0.51 13.43 3.41
C LEU A 122 -0.52 12.94 2.40
N GLU A 123 -1.45 12.06 2.79
CA GLU A 123 -2.58 11.65 1.93
C GLU A 123 -3.50 12.84 1.60
N VAL A 124 -3.81 13.69 2.59
CA VAL A 124 -4.59 14.92 2.38
C VAL A 124 -3.83 15.90 1.49
N ALA A 125 -2.53 16.11 1.72
CA ALA A 125 -1.69 16.98 0.90
C ALA A 125 -1.63 16.47 -0.56
N LYS A 126 -1.51 15.16 -0.75
CA LYS A 126 -1.55 14.52 -2.08
C LYS A 126 -2.89 14.72 -2.78
N ALA A 127 -4.01 14.55 -2.06
CA ALA A 127 -5.34 14.78 -2.62
C ALA A 127 -5.53 16.25 -3.05
N LYS A 128 -5.07 17.20 -2.23
CA LYS A 128 -5.06 18.63 -2.56
C LYS A 128 -4.19 18.93 -3.78
N ALA A 129 -2.97 18.40 -3.83
CA ALA A 129 -2.06 18.58 -4.96
C ALA A 129 -2.66 18.01 -6.27
N LYS A 130 -3.32 16.84 -6.22
CA LYS A 130 -4.04 16.26 -7.37
C LYS A 130 -5.20 17.13 -7.83
N LEU A 131 -5.95 17.70 -6.88
CA LEU A 131 -7.09 18.57 -7.18
C LEU A 131 -6.62 19.89 -7.81
N GLU A 132 -5.57 20.52 -7.27
CA GLU A 132 -4.99 21.74 -7.86
C GLU A 132 -4.31 21.46 -9.21
N TRP A 133 -3.62 20.33 -9.37
CA TRP A 133 -3.13 19.89 -10.68
C TRP A 133 -4.26 19.72 -11.69
N ALA A 134 -5.40 19.13 -11.29
CA ALA A 134 -6.55 18.97 -12.17
C ALA A 134 -7.19 20.32 -12.53
N LYS A 135 -7.32 21.25 -11.58
CA LYS A 135 -7.80 22.62 -11.83
C LYS A 135 -6.88 23.36 -12.79
N GLU A 136 -5.57 23.34 -12.56
CA GLU A 136 -4.59 23.98 -13.45
C GLU A 136 -4.61 23.33 -14.83
N LYS A 137 -4.75 22.00 -14.92
CA LYS A 137 -4.86 21.28 -16.19
C LYS A 137 -6.12 21.64 -16.98
N ILE A 138 -7.26 21.82 -16.31
CA ILE A 138 -8.52 22.25 -16.94
C ILE A 138 -8.41 23.72 -17.36
N GLY A 139 -7.91 24.59 -16.47
CA GLY A 139 -7.70 26.01 -16.79
C GLY A 139 -6.70 26.21 -17.94
N LEU A 140 -5.66 25.36 -18.03
CA LEU A 140 -4.73 25.35 -19.15
C LEU A 140 -5.40 24.92 -20.45
N LYS A 141 -6.26 23.89 -20.41
CA LYS A 141 -7.04 23.47 -21.59
C LYS A 141 -8.02 24.54 -22.07
N GLU A 142 -8.76 25.18 -21.16
CA GLU A 142 -9.65 26.30 -21.50
C GLU A 142 -8.87 27.49 -22.07
N PHE A 143 -7.67 27.76 -21.54
CA PHE A 143 -6.77 28.79 -22.05
C PHE A 143 -6.20 28.43 -23.43
N GLU A 144 -5.79 27.18 -23.64
CA GLU A 144 -5.30 26.66 -24.92
C GLU A 144 -6.39 26.60 -26.00
N GLU A 145 -7.63 26.26 -25.64
CA GLU A 145 -8.80 26.31 -26.52
C GLU A 145 -9.10 27.75 -26.95
N LYS A 146 -9.07 28.73 -26.03
CA LYS A 146 -9.18 30.16 -26.36
C LYS A 146 -7.98 30.68 -27.18
N ARG A 147 -6.78 30.15 -26.97
CA ARG A 147 -5.58 30.51 -27.75
C ARG A 147 -5.54 29.88 -29.14
N ARG A 148 -6.25 28.76 -29.38
CA ARG A 148 -6.33 28.13 -30.70
C ARG A 148 -6.99 29.03 -31.75
N GLU A 149 -7.70 30.08 -31.33
CA GLU A 149 -8.25 31.14 -32.18
C GLU A 149 -7.23 32.24 -32.56
N ARG A 150 -6.04 32.30 -31.95
CA ARG A 150 -4.92 33.19 -32.34
C ARG A 150 -3.57 32.50 -32.13
N TYR A 151 -2.99 32.00 -33.22
CA TYR A 151 -1.73 31.25 -33.25
C TYR A 151 -0.54 31.96 -32.55
N ASN A 152 0.17 31.25 -31.66
CA ASN A 152 1.62 30.97 -31.74
C ASN A 152 2.03 29.91 -30.67
N PRO A 153 2.65 28.76 -31.01
CA PRO A 153 2.83 27.62 -30.10
C PRO A 153 4.13 27.61 -29.26
N GLU A 154 5.00 28.61 -29.35
CA GLU A 154 6.35 28.51 -28.78
C GLU A 154 6.49 28.96 -27.31
N ASN A 155 5.45 29.52 -26.68
CA ASN A 155 5.52 30.04 -25.30
C ASN A 155 4.35 29.56 -24.43
N ALA A 156 4.15 28.24 -24.34
CA ALA A 156 3.26 27.67 -23.33
C ALA A 156 4.01 27.57 -21.99
N PRO A 157 3.53 28.19 -20.90
CA PRO A 157 4.17 28.07 -19.59
C PRO A 157 3.89 26.66 -19.04
N HIS A 158 4.77 25.72 -19.35
CA HIS A 158 4.73 24.32 -18.89
C HIS A 158 5.12 24.17 -17.40
N TYR A 159 5.49 25.27 -16.74
CA TYR A 159 6.07 25.30 -15.39
C TYR A 159 5.10 24.98 -14.22
N PRO A 160 3.79 25.33 -14.25
CA PRO A 160 2.89 25.10 -13.12
C PRO A 160 2.46 23.63 -12.90
N LEU A 161 2.40 22.81 -13.95
CA LEU A 161 2.01 21.39 -13.79
C LEU A 161 3.11 20.58 -13.09
N LEU A 162 4.37 20.89 -13.39
CA LEU A 162 5.55 20.21 -12.86
C LEU A 162 5.69 20.34 -11.33
N LYS A 163 5.28 21.46 -10.72
CA LYS A 163 5.36 21.64 -9.26
C LYS A 163 4.45 20.68 -8.51
N TRP A 164 3.23 20.44 -9.00
CA TRP A 164 2.28 19.54 -8.34
C TRP A 164 2.65 18.08 -8.56
N GLU A 165 3.10 17.74 -9.77
CA GLU A 165 3.64 16.41 -10.06
C GLU A 165 4.84 16.09 -9.17
N LYS A 166 5.75 17.05 -8.96
CA LYS A 166 6.88 16.86 -8.04
C LYS A 166 6.42 16.57 -6.61
N VAL A 167 5.43 17.30 -6.09
CA VAL A 167 4.87 17.06 -4.75
C VAL A 167 4.24 15.66 -4.67
N ILE A 168 3.42 15.29 -5.65
CA ILE A 168 2.75 13.97 -5.70
C ILE A 168 3.81 12.85 -5.75
N ASN A 169 4.79 12.97 -6.63
CA ASN A 169 5.86 11.96 -6.78
C ASN A 169 6.70 11.86 -5.51
N SER A 170 7.03 12.97 -4.85
CA SER A 170 7.80 12.96 -3.60
C SER A 170 7.03 12.25 -2.47
N ILE A 171 5.71 12.43 -2.40
CA ILE A 171 4.85 11.70 -1.44
C ILE A 171 4.80 10.21 -1.80
N ASP A 172 4.66 9.87 -3.08
CA ASP A 172 4.64 8.48 -3.54
C ASP A 172 5.96 7.75 -3.26
N GLU A 173 7.09 8.40 -3.51
CA GLU A 173 8.42 7.90 -3.13
C GLU A 173 8.54 7.68 -1.62
N ALA A 174 8.09 8.65 -0.81
CA ALA A 174 8.08 8.51 0.64
C ALA A 174 7.23 7.31 1.09
N PHE A 175 6.03 7.13 0.53
CA PHE A 175 5.18 5.99 0.82
C PHE A 175 5.78 4.66 0.37
N ASN A 176 6.52 4.63 -0.74
CA ASN A 176 7.19 3.44 -1.25
C ASN A 176 8.45 3.06 -0.47
N SER A 177 9.03 3.98 0.32
CA SER A 177 10.16 3.67 1.21
C SER A 177 9.80 2.67 2.33
N LEU A 178 8.51 2.53 2.62
CA LEU A 178 7.96 1.58 3.57
C LEU A 178 7.38 0.37 2.83
N THR A 179 8.03 -0.78 2.96
CA THR A 179 7.57 -2.01 2.31
C THR A 179 6.35 -2.57 3.04
N ILE A 180 5.57 -3.41 2.35
CA ILE A 180 4.42 -4.11 2.98
C ILE A 180 4.90 -4.92 4.19
N ASP A 181 6.04 -5.57 4.08
CA ASP A 181 6.58 -6.42 5.14
C ASP A 181 6.96 -5.63 6.40
N ASP A 182 7.71 -4.54 6.21
CA ASP A 182 8.08 -3.62 7.28
C ASP A 182 6.82 -3.08 7.98
N GLU A 183 5.84 -2.64 7.18
CA GLU A 183 4.62 -2.02 7.69
C GLU A 183 3.76 -2.99 8.50
N ILE A 184 3.58 -4.23 8.03
CA ILE A 184 2.83 -5.23 8.78
C ILE A 184 3.58 -5.58 10.07
N SER A 185 4.90 -5.68 10.03
CA SER A 185 5.72 -5.98 11.20
C SER A 185 5.58 -4.89 12.27
N PHE A 186 5.62 -3.61 11.86
CA PHE A 186 5.39 -2.50 12.76
C PHE A 186 3.97 -2.47 13.32
N ILE A 187 2.95 -2.69 12.48
CA ILE A 187 1.55 -2.79 12.92
C ILE A 187 1.40 -3.92 13.94
N SER A 188 1.98 -5.09 13.69
CA SER A 188 1.94 -6.23 14.60
C SER A 188 2.55 -5.88 15.97
N GLN A 189 3.70 -5.21 15.98
CA GLN A 189 4.36 -4.78 17.21
C GLN A 189 3.53 -3.73 17.98
N TYR A 190 2.91 -2.79 17.27
CA TYR A 190 2.00 -1.82 17.87
C TYR A 190 0.76 -2.49 18.48
N LEU A 191 0.11 -3.39 17.74
CA LEU A 191 -1.08 -4.12 18.20
C LEU A 191 -0.78 -4.94 19.46
N ASN A 192 0.39 -5.59 19.53
CA ASN A 192 0.83 -6.27 20.74
C ASN A 192 1.05 -5.31 21.91
N THR A 193 1.65 -4.14 21.67
CA THR A 193 1.93 -3.14 22.71
C THR A 193 0.65 -2.52 23.28
N ILE A 194 -0.35 -2.22 22.43
CA ILE A 194 -1.63 -1.66 22.89
C ILE A 194 -2.53 -2.71 23.54
N ARG A 195 -2.35 -4.00 23.23
CA ARG A 195 -3.04 -5.10 23.93
C ARG A 195 -2.70 -5.10 25.42
N GLU A 196 -1.46 -4.74 25.77
CA GLU A 196 -0.98 -4.70 27.16
C GLU A 196 -1.43 -3.44 27.92
N LYS A 197 -1.74 -2.33 27.22
CA LYS A 197 -2.04 -1.01 27.82
C LYS A 197 -3.53 -0.74 28.12
N GLY A 198 -4.44 -1.67 27.82
CA GLY A 198 -5.88 -1.53 28.10
C GLY A 198 -6.64 -0.54 27.20
N SER A 199 -7.91 -0.28 27.53
CA SER A 199 -8.84 0.48 26.67
C SER A 199 -8.81 1.99 26.93
N SER A 200 -7.92 2.73 26.27
CA SER A 200 -7.95 4.20 26.20
C SER A 200 -8.52 4.71 24.86
N ASN A 201 -8.96 5.98 24.79
CA ASN A 201 -9.43 6.58 23.54
C ASN A 201 -8.35 6.61 22.45
N ASN A 202 -7.08 6.79 22.84
CA ASN A 202 -5.95 6.74 21.91
C ASN A 202 -5.77 5.33 21.32
N VAL A 203 -5.98 4.28 22.14
CA VAL A 203 -5.94 2.89 21.68
C VAL A 203 -7.05 2.60 20.67
N LYS A 204 -8.26 3.15 20.85
CA LYS A 204 -9.34 3.01 19.85
C LYS A 204 -8.99 3.67 18.52
N LYS A 205 -8.44 4.90 18.55
CA LYS A 205 -8.00 5.60 17.34
C LYS A 205 -6.87 4.83 16.64
N GLY A 206 -5.87 4.36 17.39
CA GLY A 206 -4.77 3.56 16.87
C GLY A 206 -5.24 2.26 16.23
N ARG A 207 -6.22 1.56 16.82
CA ARG A 207 -6.81 0.34 16.25
C ARG A 207 -7.58 0.61 14.96
N ALA A 208 -8.40 1.66 14.93
CA ALA A 208 -9.12 2.05 13.72
C ALA A 208 -8.15 2.37 12.57
N PHE A 209 -7.06 3.06 12.87
CA PHE A 209 -6.00 3.32 11.90
C PHE A 209 -5.35 2.01 11.42
N CYS A 210 -4.97 1.11 12.35
CA CYS A 210 -4.39 -0.18 11.99
C CYS A 210 -5.32 -1.01 11.11
N GLN A 211 -6.63 -1.03 11.41
CA GLN A 211 -7.62 -1.72 10.60
C GLN A 211 -7.68 -1.13 9.19
N GLN A 212 -7.85 0.19 9.07
CA GLN A 212 -7.86 0.86 7.77
C GLN A 212 -6.59 0.54 6.97
N ARG A 213 -5.43 0.59 7.64
CA ARG A 213 -4.16 0.37 6.97
C ARG A 213 -3.97 -1.09 6.56
N LEU A 214 -4.36 -2.04 7.39
CA LEU A 214 -4.35 -3.46 7.04
C LEU A 214 -5.27 -3.77 5.86
N ASP A 215 -6.42 -3.08 5.74
CA ASP A 215 -7.30 -3.23 4.58
C ASP A 215 -6.62 -2.73 3.29
N GLU A 216 -5.93 -1.60 3.36
CA GLU A 216 -5.15 -1.06 2.24
C GLU A 216 -3.96 -1.97 1.88
N ILE A 217 -3.23 -2.47 2.87
CA ILE A 217 -2.15 -3.43 2.71
C ILE A 217 -2.68 -4.72 2.08
N SER A 218 -3.82 -5.23 2.55
CA SER A 218 -4.44 -6.47 2.03
C SER A 218 -4.84 -6.33 0.56
N LYS A 219 -5.34 -5.15 0.16
CA LYS A 219 -5.63 -4.84 -1.26
C LYS A 219 -4.35 -4.80 -2.09
N LYS A 220 -3.30 -4.10 -1.63
CA LYS A 220 -2.01 -4.03 -2.34
C LYS A 220 -1.37 -5.42 -2.43
N TRP A 221 -1.40 -6.18 -1.35
CA TRP A 221 -0.91 -7.55 -1.26
C TRP A 221 -1.66 -8.48 -2.19
N SER A 222 -2.98 -8.36 -2.31
CA SER A 222 -3.77 -9.19 -3.26
C SER A 222 -3.32 -9.01 -4.71
N THR A 223 -2.89 -7.81 -5.11
CA THR A 223 -2.31 -7.59 -6.45
C THR A 223 -0.91 -8.18 -6.54
N MET A 224 -0.03 -7.88 -5.60
CA MET A 224 1.35 -8.38 -5.60
C MET A 224 1.42 -9.92 -5.50
N ARG A 225 0.55 -10.53 -4.70
CA ARG A 225 0.40 -11.98 -4.59
C ARG A 225 0.01 -12.63 -5.91
N ARG A 226 -0.90 -12.01 -6.68
CA ARG A 226 -1.27 -12.52 -8.01
C ARG A 226 -0.08 -12.49 -8.96
N GLU A 227 0.67 -11.39 -8.98
CA GLU A 227 1.91 -11.28 -9.78
C GLU A 227 2.94 -12.36 -9.38
N LYS A 228 3.09 -12.62 -8.08
CA LYS A 228 3.99 -13.67 -7.57
C LYS A 228 3.53 -15.09 -7.91
N ILE A 229 2.22 -15.34 -7.90
CA ILE A 229 1.66 -16.62 -8.36
C ILE A 229 1.90 -16.80 -9.86
N GLU A 230 1.74 -15.75 -10.67
CA GLU A 230 2.05 -15.78 -12.09
C GLU A 230 3.54 -16.04 -12.34
N GLU A 231 4.43 -15.43 -11.54
CA GLU A 231 5.86 -15.73 -11.55
C GLU A 231 6.15 -17.22 -11.27
N ILE A 232 5.50 -17.80 -10.25
CA ILE A 232 5.59 -19.24 -9.95
C ILE A 232 5.11 -20.07 -11.16
N MET A 233 3.96 -19.77 -11.75
CA MET A 233 3.43 -20.52 -12.89
C MET A 233 4.40 -20.50 -14.09
N ASN A 234 5.01 -19.35 -14.37
CA ASN A 234 6.02 -19.22 -15.42
C ASN A 234 7.31 -20.01 -15.12
N LEU A 235 7.71 -20.05 -13.84
CA LEU A 235 8.85 -20.87 -13.40
C LEU A 235 8.52 -22.37 -13.47
N GLU A 236 7.30 -22.78 -13.12
CA GLU A 236 6.83 -24.16 -13.22
C GLU A 236 6.80 -24.66 -14.67
N LEU A 237 6.39 -23.80 -15.62
CA LEU A 237 6.46 -24.10 -17.05
C LEU A 237 7.92 -24.34 -17.48
N LYS A 238 8.83 -23.43 -17.13
CA LYS A 238 10.27 -23.58 -17.42
C LYS A 238 10.87 -24.83 -16.75
N ALA A 239 10.43 -25.18 -15.55
CA ALA A 239 10.85 -26.41 -14.89
C ALA A 239 10.38 -27.65 -15.66
N SER A 240 9.18 -27.62 -16.24
CA SER A 240 8.69 -28.69 -17.11
C SER A 240 9.55 -28.82 -18.37
N GLU A 241 9.85 -27.71 -19.05
CA GLU A 241 10.72 -27.71 -20.24
C GLU A 241 12.11 -28.29 -19.94
N VAL A 242 12.69 -27.94 -18.80
CA VAL A 242 13.98 -28.51 -18.36
C VAL A 242 13.86 -30.00 -18.05
N ARG A 243 12.76 -30.44 -17.40
CA ARG A 243 12.50 -31.86 -17.16
C ARG A 243 12.37 -32.66 -18.46
N ASP A 244 11.73 -32.09 -19.48
CA ASP A 244 11.61 -32.74 -20.78
C ASP A 244 12.95 -32.79 -21.51
N ALA A 245 13.78 -31.74 -21.42
CA ALA A 245 15.15 -31.75 -21.95
C ALA A 245 16.07 -32.77 -21.24
N ILE A 246 15.86 -33.02 -19.94
CA ILE A 246 16.56 -34.09 -19.21
C ILE A 246 16.19 -35.45 -19.80
N LYS A 247 14.89 -35.74 -19.96
CA LYS A 247 14.42 -37.00 -20.55
C LYS A 247 14.92 -37.18 -21.99
N GLU A 248 14.94 -36.11 -22.79
CA GLU A 248 15.51 -36.13 -24.14
C GLU A 248 17.00 -36.48 -24.11
N THR A 249 17.76 -35.92 -23.17
CA THR A 249 19.19 -36.19 -23.00
C THR A 249 19.44 -37.64 -22.59
N GLU A 250 18.64 -38.18 -21.67
CA GLU A 250 18.67 -39.59 -21.26
C GLU A 250 18.32 -40.52 -22.41
N ALA A 251 17.29 -40.20 -23.21
CA ALA A 251 16.90 -41.00 -24.37
C ALA A 251 17.99 -41.04 -25.45
N ARG A 252 18.61 -39.89 -25.75
CA ARG A 252 19.73 -39.82 -26.72
C ARG A 252 20.95 -40.61 -26.27
N TYR A 253 21.27 -40.56 -24.98
CA TYR A 253 22.34 -41.39 -24.42
C TYR A 253 22.00 -42.88 -24.53
N ALA A 254 20.77 -43.28 -24.21
CA ALA A 254 20.32 -44.67 -24.31
C ALA A 254 20.35 -45.23 -25.75
N VAL A 255 20.11 -44.38 -26.76
CA VAL A 255 20.22 -44.74 -28.19
C VAL A 255 21.68 -44.72 -28.68
N GLY A 256 22.62 -44.24 -27.85
CA GLY A 256 24.05 -44.17 -28.16
C GLY A 256 24.47 -42.94 -28.96
N GLU A 257 23.61 -41.91 -29.07
CA GLU A 257 23.96 -40.65 -29.74
C GLU A 257 24.95 -39.81 -28.92
N PHE A 258 24.95 -39.94 -27.60
CA PHE A 258 25.88 -39.27 -26.69
C PHE A 258 26.88 -40.24 -26.11
N ASP A 259 28.14 -39.82 -26.04
CA ASP A 259 29.12 -40.46 -25.18
C ASP A 259 28.85 -40.12 -23.70
N GLU A 260 29.45 -40.89 -22.80
CA GLU A 260 29.26 -40.77 -21.35
C GLU A 260 29.61 -39.35 -20.85
N ASN A 261 30.72 -38.79 -21.32
CA ASN A 261 31.15 -37.45 -20.92
C ASN A 261 30.18 -36.35 -21.40
N THR A 262 29.64 -36.43 -22.62
CA THR A 262 28.64 -35.48 -23.12
C THR A 262 27.32 -35.60 -22.37
N TYR A 263 26.91 -36.82 -22.06
CA TYR A 263 25.71 -37.08 -21.26
C TYR A 263 25.83 -36.49 -19.86
N GLU A 264 26.90 -36.82 -19.11
CA GLU A 264 27.10 -36.34 -17.75
C GLU A 264 27.16 -34.82 -17.67
N ASN A 265 27.89 -34.17 -18.59
CA ASN A 265 28.00 -32.72 -18.63
C ASN A 265 26.63 -32.05 -18.89
N LYS A 266 25.88 -32.52 -19.90
CA LYS A 266 24.55 -31.96 -20.22
C LYS A 266 23.55 -32.19 -19.09
N LEU A 267 23.55 -33.39 -18.52
CA LEU A 267 22.68 -33.74 -17.41
C LEU A 267 22.98 -32.88 -16.18
N GLY A 268 24.25 -32.69 -15.83
CA GLY A 268 24.66 -31.85 -14.71
C GLY A 268 24.20 -30.40 -14.84
N VAL A 269 24.33 -29.81 -16.04
CA VAL A 269 23.85 -28.45 -16.32
C VAL A 269 22.33 -28.35 -16.20
N LEU A 270 21.59 -29.31 -16.77
CA LEU A 270 20.12 -29.32 -16.72
C LEU A 270 19.60 -29.55 -15.29
N GLN A 271 20.20 -30.45 -14.54
CA GLN A 271 19.87 -30.69 -13.13
C GLN A 271 20.18 -29.46 -12.27
N GLY A 272 21.31 -28.78 -12.50
CA GLY A 272 21.63 -27.52 -11.83
C GLY A 272 20.60 -26.42 -12.12
N LYS A 273 20.19 -26.29 -13.39
CA LYS A 273 19.13 -25.36 -13.80
C LYS A 273 17.79 -25.70 -13.16
N LEU A 274 17.40 -26.97 -13.12
CA LEU A 274 16.17 -27.42 -12.49
C LEU A 274 16.14 -27.07 -11.00
N ARG A 275 17.20 -27.42 -10.26
CA ARG A 275 17.33 -27.08 -8.83
C ARG A 275 17.26 -25.57 -8.57
N SER A 276 17.88 -24.77 -9.43
CA SER A 276 17.82 -23.30 -9.34
C SER A 276 16.38 -22.78 -9.50
N ILE A 277 15.62 -23.33 -10.46
CA ILE A 277 14.22 -22.95 -10.67
C ILE A 277 13.35 -23.38 -9.48
N GLU A 278 13.50 -24.61 -9.00
CA GLU A 278 12.75 -25.14 -7.85
C GLU A 278 13.02 -24.33 -6.57
N THR A 279 14.27 -23.95 -6.34
CA THR A 279 14.66 -23.10 -5.20
C THR A 279 13.94 -21.75 -5.26
N LYS A 280 13.89 -21.11 -6.42
CA LYS A 280 13.19 -19.83 -6.61
C LYS A 280 11.69 -19.94 -6.38
N ILE A 281 11.06 -21.01 -6.87
CA ILE A 281 9.63 -21.28 -6.61
C ILE A 281 9.39 -21.36 -5.10
N GLU A 282 10.24 -22.09 -4.37
CA GLU A 282 10.11 -22.25 -2.92
C GLU A 282 10.39 -20.95 -2.15
N GLU A 283 11.32 -20.11 -2.60
CA GLU A 283 11.55 -18.76 -2.05
C GLU A 283 10.30 -17.88 -2.19
N ILE A 284 9.66 -17.88 -3.38
CA ILE A 284 8.45 -17.09 -3.60
C ILE A 284 7.28 -17.61 -2.77
N ARG A 285 7.10 -18.94 -2.68
CA ARG A 285 6.04 -19.56 -1.85
C ARG A 285 6.21 -19.18 -0.37
N ARG A 286 7.42 -19.33 0.17
CA ARG A 286 7.72 -18.94 1.55
C ARG A 286 7.45 -17.45 1.81
N TYR A 287 7.79 -16.59 0.86
CA TYR A 287 7.48 -15.17 0.96
C TYR A 287 5.97 -14.89 0.99
N ILE A 288 5.19 -15.58 0.13
CA ILE A 288 3.73 -15.46 0.13
C ILE A 288 3.15 -15.89 1.48
N ASP A 289 3.56 -17.05 1.97
CA ASP A 289 3.05 -17.61 3.22
C ASP A 289 3.42 -16.75 4.43
N ASP A 290 4.64 -16.20 4.48
CA ASP A 290 5.08 -15.30 5.55
C ASP A 290 4.23 -14.03 5.63
N ILE A 291 4.00 -13.37 4.50
CA ILE A 291 3.16 -12.16 4.46
C ILE A 291 1.70 -12.48 4.76
N ASP A 292 1.14 -13.56 4.20
CA ASP A 292 -0.22 -14.02 4.51
C ASP A 292 -0.39 -14.27 6.02
N MET A 293 0.56 -14.96 6.65
CA MET A 293 0.55 -15.25 8.08
C MET A 293 0.67 -13.98 8.93
N LYS A 294 1.52 -13.02 8.54
CA LYS A 294 1.65 -11.73 9.22
C LYS A 294 0.35 -10.92 9.16
N ILE A 295 -0.28 -10.82 7.98
CA ILE A 295 -1.57 -10.15 7.80
C ILE A 295 -2.65 -10.82 8.66
N PHE A 296 -2.74 -12.16 8.58
CA PHE A 296 -3.72 -12.93 9.34
C PHE A 296 -3.60 -12.67 10.85
N ARG A 297 -2.38 -12.75 11.41
CA ARG A 297 -2.13 -12.50 12.83
C ARG A 297 -2.52 -11.08 13.26
N CYS A 298 -2.25 -10.08 12.43
CA CYS A 298 -2.64 -8.71 12.73
C CYS A 298 -4.17 -8.55 12.76
N LEU A 299 -4.88 -9.15 11.80
CA LEU A 299 -6.34 -9.13 11.76
C LEU A 299 -6.96 -9.90 12.93
N GLU A 300 -6.38 -11.03 13.31
CA GLU A 300 -6.79 -11.81 14.48
C GLU A 300 -6.61 -11.02 15.77
N THR A 301 -5.45 -10.37 15.95
CA THR A 301 -5.18 -9.51 17.12
C THR A 301 -6.18 -8.36 17.22
N LEU A 302 -6.58 -7.77 16.09
CA LEU A 302 -7.63 -6.75 16.07
C LEU A 302 -8.99 -7.33 16.49
N ARG A 303 -9.33 -8.52 16.01
CA ARG A 303 -10.61 -9.20 16.32
C ARG A 303 -10.72 -9.65 17.77
N GLU A 304 -9.68 -10.24 18.34
CA GLU A 304 -9.63 -10.70 19.75
C GLU A 304 -9.77 -9.55 20.75
N SER A 305 -9.43 -8.34 20.29
CA SER A 305 -9.40 -7.15 21.13
C SER A 305 -10.69 -6.31 21.10
N SER A 306 -11.65 -6.67 20.23
CA SER A 306 -12.99 -6.05 20.07
C SER A 306 -13.99 -6.66 21.03
#